data_AF-A0A954NWQ0-F1
#
_entry.id   AF-A0A954NWQ0-F1
#
_cell.length_a   1.000
_cell.length_b   1.000
_cell.length_c   1.000
_cell.angle_alpha   90.00
_cell.angle_beta   90.00
_cell.angle_gamma   90.00
#
_symmetry.space_group_name_H-M   'P 1'
#
loop_
_entity.id
_entity.type
_entity.pdbx_description
1 polymer ?
#
loop_
_entity_poly.entity_id
_entity_poly.type
_entity_poly.pdbx_seq_one_letter_code
_entity_poly.pdbx_strand_id
1 'polypeptide(L)'
;LLGLNAGLTKMGKPYSTLWSVDFTDEWFKTKLTEWVETGQITHDASHVRPLPALAESPERELGYALADELLADKAIIGVFDEGCMGMYNAIFDDELLNKIGIYKERLSQSALYAEMLTVSDEEADAVGDWLIAHGMTFKLGADEATELTTTQLRWQYKMYIAALRIADDFGLDAVGI
;
A
#
# COMPACT_ATOMS: atom_id res chain seq x y z
N LEU A 1 -12.79 7.20 3.54
CA LEU A 1 -12.50 7.77 4.88
C LEU A 1 -11.04 7.54 5.30
N LEU A 2 -10.49 6.33 5.16
CA LEU A 2 -9.16 6.00 5.69
C LEU A 2 -8.03 6.95 5.24
N GLY A 3 -7.93 7.27 3.95
CA GLY A 3 -6.88 8.19 3.46
C GLY A 3 -6.96 9.60 4.05
N LEU A 4 -8.18 10.18 4.16
CA LEU A 4 -8.39 11.49 4.78
C LEU A 4 -8.00 11.48 6.26
N ASN A 5 -8.43 10.45 7.00
CA ASN A 5 -8.11 10.31 8.42
C ASN A 5 -6.60 10.19 8.65
N ALA A 6 -5.91 9.38 7.84
CA ALA A 6 -4.47 9.25 7.90
C ALA A 6 -3.78 10.60 7.62
N GLY A 7 -4.25 11.36 6.62
CA GLY A 7 -3.74 12.70 6.32
C GLY A 7 -3.94 13.69 7.47
N LEU A 8 -5.15 13.77 8.04
CA LEU A 8 -5.45 14.64 9.18
C LEU A 8 -4.63 14.26 10.42
N THR A 9 -4.47 12.95 10.68
CA THR A 9 -3.59 12.44 11.74
C THR A 9 -2.15 12.87 11.52
N LYS A 10 -1.61 12.66 10.31
CA LYS A 10 -0.23 13.05 9.97
C LYS A 10 -0.02 14.56 10.16
N MET A 11 -1.02 15.38 9.83
CA MET A 11 -0.99 16.83 10.03
C MET A 11 -1.23 17.28 11.50
N GLY A 12 -1.45 16.35 12.43
CA GLY A 12 -1.82 16.68 13.81
C GLY A 12 -3.13 17.45 13.92
N LYS A 13 -4.05 17.27 12.97
CA LYS A 13 -5.37 17.92 12.97
C LYS A 13 -6.38 17.04 13.69
N PRO A 14 -7.05 17.55 14.74
CA PRO A 14 -8.16 16.83 15.35
C PRO A 14 -9.27 16.57 14.33
N TYR A 15 -9.86 15.38 14.37
CA TYR A 15 -11.00 15.01 13.54
C TYR A 15 -11.87 13.97 14.25
N SER A 16 -13.07 13.80 13.74
CA SER A 16 -13.97 12.70 14.11
C SER A 16 -14.37 11.94 12.85
N THR A 17 -14.66 10.66 12.97
CA THR A 17 -15.05 9.84 11.81
C THR A 17 -16.31 9.08 12.13
N LEU A 18 -17.29 9.20 11.25
CA LEU A 18 -18.54 8.50 11.36
C LEU A 18 -18.80 7.74 10.07
N TRP A 19 -19.09 6.45 10.18
CA TRP A 19 -19.42 5.61 9.04
C TRP A 19 -20.46 4.57 9.42
N SER A 20 -21.46 4.44 8.57
CA SER A 20 -22.44 3.36 8.59
C SER A 20 -22.78 3.01 7.14
N VAL A 21 -23.41 1.86 6.93
CA VAL A 21 -23.77 1.38 5.58
C VAL A 21 -24.77 2.33 4.91
N ASP A 22 -25.79 2.76 5.66
CA ASP A 22 -26.86 3.62 5.14
C ASP A 22 -27.06 4.92 5.95
N PHE A 23 -26.30 5.10 7.03
CA PHE A 23 -26.34 6.29 7.89
C PHE A 23 -27.66 6.49 8.67
N THR A 24 -28.48 5.44 8.80
CA THR A 24 -29.79 5.52 9.46
C THR A 24 -29.85 4.85 10.83
N ASP A 25 -28.83 4.09 11.22
CA ASP A 25 -28.81 3.40 12.50
C ASP A 25 -28.70 4.38 13.69
N GLU A 26 -29.13 3.90 14.86
CA GLU A 26 -29.20 4.72 16.07
C GLU A 26 -27.81 5.15 16.57
N TRP A 27 -26.78 4.33 16.36
CA TRP A 27 -25.41 4.71 16.74
C TRP A 27 -24.94 5.90 15.88
N PHE A 28 -25.15 5.83 14.56
CA PHE A 28 -24.80 6.91 13.64
C PHE A 28 -25.52 8.21 14.00
N LYS A 29 -26.85 8.17 14.14
CA LYS A 29 -27.64 9.35 14.51
C LYS A 29 -27.19 9.96 15.83
N THR A 30 -26.98 9.12 16.85
CA THR A 30 -26.51 9.57 18.18
C THR A 30 -25.16 10.27 18.08
N LYS A 31 -24.21 9.68 17.35
CA LYS A 31 -22.87 10.28 17.18
C LYS A 31 -22.88 11.52 16.29
N LEU A 32 -23.75 11.57 15.29
CA LEU A 32 -23.95 12.77 14.49
C LEU A 32 -24.49 13.92 15.35
N THR A 33 -25.48 13.67 16.20
CA THR A 33 -25.99 14.66 17.17
C THR A 33 -24.89 15.15 18.10
N GLU A 34 -24.11 14.24 18.70
CA GLU A 34 -22.95 14.59 19.54
C GLU A 34 -21.99 15.53 18.81
N TRP A 35 -21.67 15.21 17.55
CA TRP A 35 -20.78 16.04 16.74
C TRP A 35 -21.36 17.42 16.41
N VAL A 36 -22.65 17.51 16.06
CA VAL A 36 -23.30 18.79 15.77
C VAL A 36 -23.32 19.70 17.00
N GLU A 37 -23.52 19.14 18.19
CA GLU A 37 -23.61 19.89 19.44
C GLU A 37 -22.23 20.30 19.99
N THR A 38 -21.21 19.44 19.82
CA THR A 38 -19.91 19.61 20.50
C THR A 38 -18.73 19.85 19.56
N GLY A 39 -18.90 19.58 18.26
CA GLY A 39 -17.84 19.55 17.26
C GLY A 39 -16.94 18.32 17.30
N GLN A 40 -17.22 17.34 18.17
CA GLN A 40 -16.40 16.14 18.38
C GLN A 40 -17.26 14.88 18.57
N ILE A 41 -16.69 13.71 18.31
CA ILE A 41 -17.26 12.41 18.66
C ILE A 41 -16.35 11.72 19.66
N THR A 42 -16.91 11.31 20.80
CA THR A 42 -16.24 10.44 21.75
C THR A 42 -16.29 9.00 21.25
N HIS A 43 -15.16 8.50 20.73
CA HIS A 43 -15.04 7.11 20.29
C HIS A 43 -14.70 6.18 21.46
N ASP A 44 -15.29 4.99 21.48
CA ASP A 44 -14.90 3.94 22.43
C ASP A 44 -13.55 3.33 22.02
N ALA A 45 -12.50 3.76 22.70
CA ALA A 45 -11.14 3.25 22.55
C ALA A 45 -10.76 2.23 23.64
N SER A 46 -11.72 1.69 24.40
CA SER A 46 -11.44 0.76 25.51
C SER A 46 -10.73 -0.54 25.08
N HIS A 47 -10.84 -0.90 23.81
CA HIS A 47 -10.13 -2.03 23.20
C HIS A 47 -8.64 -1.73 22.91
N VAL A 48 -8.26 -0.45 22.85
CA VAL A 48 -6.87 -0.02 22.62
C VAL A 48 -6.17 0.10 23.97
N ARG A 49 -5.06 -0.61 24.12
CA ARG A 49 -4.26 -0.61 25.34
C ARG A 49 -2.77 -0.59 25.02
N PRO A 50 -1.93 0.03 25.87
CA PRO A 50 -0.48 -0.06 25.74
C PRO A 50 -0.02 -1.52 25.68
N LEU A 51 0.97 -1.80 24.83
CA LEU A 51 1.62 -3.10 24.81
C LEU A 51 2.38 -3.30 26.14
N PRO A 52 2.07 -4.34 26.93
CA PRO A 52 2.81 -4.62 28.14
C PRO A 52 4.23 -5.12 27.79
N ALA A 53 5.10 -5.18 28.81
CA ALA A 53 6.38 -5.87 28.65
C ALA A 53 6.11 -7.32 28.22
N LEU A 54 6.73 -7.74 27.12
CA LEU A 54 6.63 -9.10 26.61
C LEU A 54 7.57 -10.00 27.40
N ALA A 55 7.06 -11.16 27.85
CA ALA A 55 7.90 -12.19 28.45
C ALA A 55 8.96 -12.67 27.43
N GLU A 56 10.05 -13.24 27.93
CA GLU A 56 11.01 -13.92 27.06
C GLU A 56 10.32 -15.09 26.36
N SER A 57 10.44 -15.12 25.04
CA SER A 57 9.93 -16.19 24.18
C SER A 57 10.74 -16.23 22.88
N PRO A 58 10.73 -17.36 22.17
CA PRO A 58 11.38 -17.45 20.87
C PRO A 58 10.89 -16.40 19.86
N GLU A 59 9.60 -16.04 19.89
CA GLU A 59 9.01 -15.02 19.01
C GLU A 59 9.50 -13.61 19.36
N ARG A 60 9.66 -13.31 20.65
CA ARG A 60 10.25 -12.04 21.10
C ARG A 60 11.70 -11.95 20.64
N GLU A 61 12.49 -12.99 20.86
CA GLU A 61 13.89 -13.05 20.43
C GLU A 61 14.03 -12.88 18.92
N LEU A 62 13.20 -13.59 18.14
CA LEU A 62 13.15 -13.46 16.69
C LEU A 62 12.78 -12.02 16.25
N GLY A 63 11.79 -11.40 16.89
CA GLY A 63 11.40 -10.03 16.57
C GLY A 63 12.53 -9.01 16.76
N TYR A 64 13.32 -9.15 17.83
CA TYR A 64 14.51 -8.32 18.03
C TYR A 64 15.60 -8.62 17.00
N ALA A 65 15.87 -9.90 16.73
CA ALA A 65 16.86 -10.29 15.74
C ALA A 65 16.55 -9.73 14.34
N LEU A 66 15.29 -9.80 13.90
CA LEU A 66 14.85 -9.23 12.62
C LEU A 66 14.94 -7.70 12.59
N ALA A 67 14.63 -7.04 13.72
CA ALA A 67 14.77 -5.59 13.82
C ALA A 67 16.25 -5.15 13.75
N ASP A 68 17.14 -5.89 14.41
CA ASP A 68 18.58 -5.64 14.38
C ASP A 68 19.16 -5.91 12.97
N GLU A 69 18.71 -6.98 12.30
CA GLU A 69 19.06 -7.29 10.91
C GLU A 69 18.62 -6.18 9.95
N LEU A 70 17.35 -5.75 10.02
CA LEU A 70 16.85 -4.63 9.22
C LEU A 70 17.62 -3.34 9.48
N LEU A 71 18.06 -3.10 10.71
CA LEU A 71 18.91 -1.96 11.06
C LEU A 71 20.36 -2.13 10.59
N ALA A 72 20.87 -3.33 10.45
CA ALA A 72 22.24 -3.57 9.96
C ALA A 72 22.29 -3.48 8.43
N ASP A 73 21.43 -4.25 7.77
CA ASP A 73 21.48 -4.50 6.33
C ASP A 73 20.72 -3.43 5.54
N LYS A 74 19.74 -2.80 6.19
CA LYS A 74 18.79 -1.83 5.62
C LYS A 74 17.86 -2.48 4.59
N ALA A 75 16.70 -1.85 4.40
CA ALA A 75 15.82 -2.14 3.28
C ALA A 75 15.70 -0.91 2.37
N ILE A 76 15.70 -1.13 1.06
CA ILE A 76 15.44 -0.11 0.05
C ILE A 76 14.06 -0.37 -0.55
N ILE A 77 13.13 0.57 -0.34
CA ILE A 77 11.83 0.53 -0.99
C ILE A 77 11.82 1.47 -2.19
N GLY A 78 11.49 0.94 -3.38
CA GLY A 78 11.26 1.76 -4.56
C GLY A 78 9.84 2.30 -4.57
N VAL A 79 9.71 3.61 -4.72
CA VAL A 79 8.42 4.28 -4.78
C VAL A 79 8.31 5.00 -6.11
N PHE A 80 7.41 4.52 -6.98
CA PHE A 80 7.10 5.18 -8.24
C PHE A 80 6.15 6.36 -7.99
N ASP A 81 6.60 7.58 -8.29
CA ASP A 81 5.83 8.83 -8.21
C ASP A 81 5.02 9.02 -6.90
N GLU A 82 5.75 9.19 -5.79
CA GLU A 82 5.20 9.41 -4.44
C GLU A 82 4.20 10.59 -4.38
N GLY A 83 3.11 10.43 -3.62
CA GLY A 83 2.14 11.50 -3.40
C GLY A 83 1.15 11.70 -4.56
N CYS A 84 0.85 10.65 -5.32
CA CYS A 84 -0.18 10.65 -6.37
C CYS A 84 -1.44 11.43 -5.94
N MET A 85 -1.91 12.33 -6.80
CA MET A 85 -3.05 13.25 -6.55
C MET A 85 -2.93 14.12 -5.27
N GLY A 86 -1.72 14.34 -4.75
CA GLY A 86 -1.51 15.12 -3.52
C GLY A 86 -1.96 14.40 -2.25
N MET A 87 -2.09 13.06 -2.28
CA MET A 87 -2.45 12.27 -1.12
C MET A 87 -1.35 12.32 -0.06
N TYR A 88 -1.46 13.26 0.89
CA TYR A 88 -0.45 13.49 1.94
C TYR A 88 -0.15 12.25 2.79
N ASN A 89 -1.13 11.36 2.95
CA ASN A 89 -0.97 10.08 3.65
C ASN A 89 -0.09 9.06 2.89
N ALA A 90 0.13 9.26 1.59
CA ALA A 90 0.99 8.42 0.76
C ALA A 90 2.42 8.98 0.65
N ILE A 91 2.70 10.11 1.30
CA ILE A 91 4.03 10.68 1.41
C ILE A 91 4.60 10.26 2.76
N PHE A 92 5.72 9.55 2.77
CA PHE A 92 6.43 9.14 3.97
C PHE A 92 7.66 10.01 4.16
N ASP A 93 7.86 10.55 5.35
CA ASP A 93 9.03 11.40 5.61
C ASP A 93 10.23 10.49 5.89
N ASP A 94 11.36 10.74 5.22
CA ASP A 94 12.56 9.88 5.28
C ASP A 94 13.07 9.76 6.74
N GLU A 95 12.92 10.80 7.55
CA GLU A 95 13.30 10.83 8.96
C GLU A 95 12.49 9.87 9.85
N LEU A 96 11.33 9.41 9.39
CA LEU A 96 10.54 8.37 10.07
C LEU A 96 11.04 6.97 9.69
N LEU A 97 11.35 6.74 8.40
CA LEU A 97 11.72 5.43 7.88
C LEU A 97 13.19 5.08 8.15
N ASN A 98 14.11 6.03 7.98
CA ASN A 98 15.54 5.79 8.12
C ASN A 98 15.92 5.28 9.53
N LYS A 99 15.17 5.72 10.57
CA LYS A 99 15.38 5.30 11.96
C LYS A 99 15.04 3.83 12.22
N ILE A 100 14.21 3.23 11.37
CA ILE A 100 13.82 1.82 11.44
C ILE A 100 14.49 0.98 10.34
N GLY A 101 15.53 1.51 9.70
CA GLY A 101 16.32 0.78 8.71
C GLY A 101 15.76 0.80 7.29
N ILE A 102 14.70 1.57 7.02
CA ILE A 102 14.05 1.62 5.70
C ILE A 102 14.44 2.91 4.97
N TYR A 103 14.93 2.78 3.74
CA TYR A 103 15.33 3.87 2.86
C TYR A 103 14.50 3.84 1.58
N LYS A 104 14.33 5.00 0.95
CA LYS A 104 13.50 5.13 -0.25
C LYS A 104 14.32 5.42 -1.49
N GLU A 105 14.12 4.63 -2.53
CA GLU A 105 14.50 4.97 -3.90
C GLU A 105 13.29 5.60 -4.60
N ARG A 106 13.47 6.78 -5.19
CA ARG A 106 12.37 7.52 -5.84
C ARG A 106 12.42 7.26 -7.34
N LEU A 107 11.45 6.51 -7.82
CA LEU A 107 11.39 6.04 -9.20
C LEU A 107 10.35 6.82 -9.99
N SER A 108 10.56 6.92 -11.30
CA SER A 108 9.61 7.59 -12.21
C SER A 108 8.70 6.57 -12.88
N GLN A 109 7.39 6.81 -12.92
CA GLN A 109 6.48 5.95 -13.70
C GLN A 109 6.77 6.05 -15.22
N SER A 110 7.42 7.12 -15.68
CA SER A 110 7.89 7.22 -17.07
C SER A 110 9.05 6.25 -17.34
N ALA A 111 9.92 6.01 -16.36
CA ALA A 111 10.96 4.99 -16.47
C ALA A 111 10.35 3.58 -16.47
N LEU A 112 9.33 3.33 -15.64
CA LEU A 112 8.57 2.08 -15.68
C LEU A 112 7.95 1.83 -17.06
N TYR A 113 7.27 2.83 -17.61
CA TYR A 113 6.67 2.72 -18.94
C TYR A 113 7.74 2.50 -20.03
N ALA A 114 8.87 3.19 -19.96
CA ALA A 114 9.97 2.98 -20.90
C ALA A 114 10.51 1.53 -20.82
N GLU A 115 10.66 0.98 -19.62
CA GLU A 115 11.08 -0.41 -19.44
C GLU A 115 10.02 -1.41 -19.92
N MET A 116 8.73 -1.12 -19.72
CA MET A 116 7.64 -1.95 -20.27
C MET A 116 7.72 -2.10 -21.79
N LEU A 117 8.19 -1.07 -22.50
CA LEU A 117 8.34 -1.11 -23.96
C LEU A 117 9.49 -2.02 -24.42
N THR A 118 10.41 -2.40 -23.53
CA THR A 118 11.51 -3.33 -23.84
C THR A 118 11.10 -4.79 -23.65
N VAL A 119 10.00 -5.05 -22.92
CA VAL A 119 9.49 -6.39 -22.67
C VAL A 119 8.78 -6.93 -23.93
N SER A 120 9.23 -8.08 -24.41
CA SER A 120 8.63 -8.73 -25.57
C SER A 120 7.23 -9.27 -25.26
N ASP A 121 6.40 -9.43 -26.30
CA ASP A 121 5.09 -10.07 -26.13
C ASP A 121 5.22 -11.53 -25.70
N GLU A 122 6.27 -12.23 -26.15
CA GLU A 122 6.56 -13.63 -25.77
C GLU A 122 6.84 -13.77 -24.26
N GLU A 123 7.71 -12.91 -23.70
CA GLU A 123 7.97 -12.90 -22.26
C GLU A 123 6.70 -12.59 -21.44
N ALA A 124 5.91 -11.63 -21.91
CA ALA A 124 4.67 -11.26 -21.24
C ALA A 124 3.63 -12.39 -21.29
N ASP A 125 3.46 -13.04 -22.45
CA ASP A 125 2.50 -14.12 -22.62
C ASP A 125 2.89 -15.36 -21.80
N ALA A 126 4.18 -15.63 -21.63
CA ALA A 126 4.67 -16.72 -20.77
C ALA A 126 4.23 -16.56 -19.30
N VAL A 127 4.13 -15.33 -18.79
CA VAL A 127 3.56 -15.06 -17.45
C VAL A 127 2.08 -15.44 -17.40
N GLY A 128 1.31 -15.05 -18.42
CA GLY A 128 -0.10 -15.38 -18.54
C GLY A 128 -0.35 -16.89 -18.59
N ASP A 129 0.43 -17.61 -19.41
CA ASP A 129 0.37 -19.07 -19.53
C ASP A 129 0.69 -19.75 -18.20
N TRP A 130 1.71 -19.26 -17.49
CA TRP A 130 2.05 -19.76 -16.16
C TRP A 130 0.89 -19.56 -15.17
N LEU A 131 0.27 -18.38 -15.14
CA LEU A 131 -0.87 -18.10 -14.26
C LEU A 131 -2.05 -19.05 -14.53
N ILE A 132 -2.39 -19.25 -15.81
CA ILE A 132 -3.47 -20.15 -16.23
C ILE A 132 -3.15 -21.60 -15.84
N ALA A 133 -1.91 -22.05 -16.08
CA ALA A 133 -1.45 -23.38 -15.68
C ALA A 133 -1.54 -23.61 -14.16
N HIS A 134 -1.44 -22.55 -13.36
CA HIS A 134 -1.59 -22.57 -11.90
C HIS A 134 -3.01 -22.27 -11.41
N GLY A 135 -4.01 -22.35 -12.30
CA GLY A 135 -5.43 -22.29 -11.93
C GLY A 135 -6.03 -20.89 -11.88
N MET A 136 -5.30 -19.85 -12.28
CA MET A 136 -5.89 -18.52 -12.47
C MET A 136 -6.93 -18.57 -13.59
N THR A 137 -8.12 -18.02 -13.35
CA THR A 137 -9.18 -17.91 -14.35
C THR A 137 -9.49 -16.45 -14.63
N PHE A 138 -9.39 -16.04 -15.89
CA PHE A 138 -9.76 -14.70 -16.34
C PHE A 138 -11.12 -14.72 -17.04
N LYS A 139 -12.01 -13.77 -16.69
CA LYS A 139 -13.25 -13.51 -17.42
C LYS A 139 -12.96 -12.50 -18.52
N LEU A 140 -12.59 -13.01 -19.69
CA LEU A 140 -12.17 -12.20 -20.82
C LEU A 140 -13.34 -11.83 -21.72
N GLY A 141 -13.28 -10.62 -22.27
CA GLY A 141 -14.17 -10.11 -23.30
C GLY A 141 -13.39 -9.51 -24.48
N ALA A 142 -14.08 -8.77 -25.32
CA ALA A 142 -13.54 -8.12 -26.52
C ALA A 142 -13.62 -6.59 -26.48
N ASP A 143 -14.47 -6.01 -25.63
CA ASP A 143 -14.62 -4.55 -25.49
C ASP A 143 -13.75 -4.02 -24.34
N GLU A 144 -12.64 -3.37 -24.66
CA GLU A 144 -11.73 -2.79 -23.66
C GLU A 144 -12.37 -1.70 -22.78
N ALA A 145 -13.50 -1.11 -23.21
CA ALA A 145 -14.20 -0.10 -22.43
C ALA A 145 -15.04 -0.69 -21.29
N THR A 146 -15.48 -1.94 -21.41
CA THR A 146 -16.42 -2.56 -20.46
C THR A 146 -15.98 -3.92 -19.94
N GLU A 147 -14.97 -4.53 -20.56
CA GLU A 147 -14.52 -5.89 -20.30
C GLU A 147 -13.00 -5.93 -20.13
N LEU A 148 -12.51 -6.93 -19.40
CA LEU A 148 -11.09 -7.24 -19.34
C LEU A 148 -10.68 -7.97 -20.62
N THR A 149 -9.63 -7.51 -21.29
CA THR A 149 -9.13 -8.14 -22.53
C THR A 149 -7.75 -8.77 -22.36
N THR A 150 -7.39 -9.65 -23.29
CA THR A 150 -6.05 -10.25 -23.35
C THR A 150 -4.96 -9.20 -23.58
N THR A 151 -5.25 -8.16 -24.37
CA THR A 151 -4.33 -7.03 -24.60
C THR A 151 -4.01 -6.30 -23.30
N GLN A 152 -5.03 -6.00 -22.49
CA GLN A 152 -4.85 -5.34 -21.19
C GLN A 152 -4.03 -6.22 -20.23
N LEU A 153 -4.30 -7.53 -20.19
CA LEU A 153 -3.51 -8.46 -19.39
C LEU A 153 -2.04 -8.52 -19.84
N ARG A 154 -1.77 -8.55 -21.14
CA ARG A 154 -0.40 -8.55 -21.66
C ARG A 154 0.36 -7.31 -21.17
N TRP A 155 -0.25 -6.13 -21.23
CA TRP A 155 0.39 -4.90 -20.71
C TRP A 155 0.61 -4.94 -19.19
N GLN A 156 -0.29 -5.55 -18.42
CA GLN A 156 -0.09 -5.80 -16.99
C GLN A 156 1.11 -6.73 -16.74
N TYR A 157 1.27 -7.79 -17.54
CA TYR A 157 2.42 -8.69 -17.43
C TYR A 157 3.73 -7.98 -17.77
N LYS A 158 3.74 -7.13 -18.81
CA LYS A 158 4.90 -6.28 -19.14
C LYS A 158 5.26 -5.35 -17.99
N MET A 159 4.27 -4.72 -17.36
CA MET A 159 4.48 -3.87 -16.18
C MET A 159 5.10 -4.65 -15.03
N TYR A 160 4.62 -5.87 -14.76
CA TYR A 160 5.18 -6.71 -13.70
C TYR A 160 6.64 -7.10 -13.97
N ILE A 161 6.96 -7.54 -15.20
CA ILE A 161 8.33 -7.87 -15.59
C ILE A 161 9.23 -6.63 -15.48
N ALA A 162 8.80 -5.49 -16.00
CA ALA A 162 9.54 -4.24 -15.92
C ALA A 162 9.79 -3.80 -14.47
N ALA A 163 8.78 -3.91 -13.60
CA ALA A 163 8.92 -3.60 -12.18
C ALA A 163 9.94 -4.52 -11.49
N LEU A 164 9.95 -5.82 -11.81
CA LEU A 164 10.93 -6.76 -11.28
C LEU A 164 12.36 -6.49 -11.78
N ARG A 165 12.53 -6.12 -13.05
CA ARG A 165 13.84 -5.72 -13.59
C ARG A 165 14.38 -4.48 -12.90
N ILE A 166 13.54 -3.45 -12.75
CA ILE A 166 13.91 -2.24 -12.01
C ILE A 166 14.22 -2.58 -10.55
N ALA A 167 13.47 -3.50 -9.93
CA ALA A 167 13.76 -3.94 -8.57
C ALA A 167 15.12 -4.61 -8.45
N ASP A 168 15.49 -5.48 -9.40
CA ASP A 168 16.82 -6.11 -9.43
C ASP A 168 17.93 -5.08 -9.67
N ASP A 169 17.77 -4.18 -10.65
CA ASP A 169 18.75 -3.16 -11.02
C ASP A 169 19.10 -2.21 -9.84
N PHE A 170 18.09 -1.84 -9.04
CA PHE A 170 18.26 -0.94 -7.90
C PHE A 170 18.46 -1.67 -6.57
N GLY A 171 18.39 -3.01 -6.54
CA GLY A 171 18.47 -3.80 -5.31
C GLY A 171 17.34 -3.50 -4.33
N LEU A 172 16.10 -3.42 -4.83
CA LEU A 172 14.94 -3.06 -4.03
C LEU A 172 14.37 -4.27 -3.27
N ASP A 173 14.07 -4.06 -1.99
CA ASP A 173 13.41 -5.04 -1.12
C ASP A 173 11.88 -4.98 -1.23
N ALA A 174 11.34 -3.84 -1.65
CA ALA A 174 9.93 -3.67 -1.94
C ALA A 174 9.68 -2.60 -3.00
N VAL A 175 8.55 -2.70 -3.69
CA VAL A 175 8.11 -1.73 -4.71
C VAL A 175 6.69 -1.27 -4.40
N GLY A 176 6.46 0.04 -4.45
CA GLY A 176 5.14 0.67 -4.48
C GLY A 176 4.95 1.47 -5.77
N ILE A 177 3.81 1.27 -6.44
CA ILE A 177 3.39 1.95 -7.68
C ILE A 177 2.10 2.73 -7.44
#